data_AF-A0A5B0LKV7-F1
#
_entry.id   AF-A0A5B0LKV7-F1
#
_cell.length_a   1.000
_cell.length_b   1.000
_cell.length_c   1.000
_cell.angle_alpha   90.00
_cell.angle_beta   90.00
_cell.angle_gamma   90.00
#
_symmetry.space_group_name_H-M   'P 1'
#
loop_
_entity.id
_entity.type
_entity.pdbx_description
1 polymer ?
#
loop_
_entity_poly.entity_id
_entity_poly.type
_entity_poly.pdbx_seq_one_letter_code
_entity_poly.pdbx_strand_id
1 'polypeptide(L)'
;MRFTFLTLTASLLLLNHQAFAGEDNIDPPLNPTSTIQSFSFQRKLSWTNQDFDVTQDGNNAHIMSVEAHLKDKWMKAHFALDLVLPSGERVGIKVEGKLVHCGFTQTYKISNGVQLLVDPRGTSTDRWYIKKSGYIKQAYTWHRHFQGLSGVVTGEHGRKVAYFSAKTWGSSFLAGLSHSKWPQTSRYTIKTNGEVPLEILVALYVSAAVRKDLCSW
;
A
#
# COMPACT_ATOMS: atom_id res chain seq x y z
N MET A 1 -24.31 32.47 -24.34
CA MET A 1 -24.06 31.46 -23.28
C MET A 1 -22.83 30.64 -23.64
N ARG A 2 -21.62 31.05 -23.23
CA ARG A 2 -20.34 30.34 -23.48
C ARG A 2 -19.34 30.47 -22.32
N PHE A 3 -19.83 30.64 -21.09
CA PHE A 3 -18.97 30.94 -19.93
C PHE A 3 -19.12 29.96 -18.75
N THR A 4 -19.90 28.89 -18.88
CA THR A 4 -20.13 27.91 -17.78
C THR A 4 -19.35 26.60 -17.91
N PHE A 5 -18.68 26.34 -19.04
CA PHE A 5 -17.91 25.10 -19.23
C PHE A 5 -16.41 25.20 -18.87
N LEU A 6 -15.88 26.41 -18.71
CA LEU A 6 -14.46 26.63 -18.38
C LEU A 6 -14.18 26.69 -16.87
N THR A 7 -15.20 26.96 -16.05
CA THR A 7 -15.05 27.01 -14.59
C THR A 7 -15.12 25.64 -13.93
N LEU A 8 -15.87 24.68 -14.50
CA LEU A 8 -15.99 23.34 -13.93
C LEU A 8 -14.71 22.49 -14.14
N THR A 9 -14.06 22.61 -15.30
CA THR A 9 -12.82 21.89 -15.62
C THR A 9 -11.63 22.41 -14.83
N ALA A 10 -11.50 23.74 -14.67
CA ALA A 10 -10.47 24.34 -13.82
C ALA A 10 -10.63 23.97 -12.33
N SER A 11 -11.87 23.92 -11.83
CA SER A 11 -12.14 23.54 -10.44
C SER A 11 -11.85 22.06 -10.16
N LEU A 12 -12.19 21.17 -11.11
CA LEU A 12 -11.87 19.73 -11.02
C LEU A 12 -10.36 19.45 -11.18
N LEU A 13 -9.63 20.28 -11.94
CA LEU A 13 -8.18 20.20 -12.05
C LEU A 13 -7.47 20.70 -10.79
N LEU A 14 -7.96 21.79 -10.16
CA LEU A 14 -7.40 22.36 -8.94
C LEU A 14 -7.66 21.51 -7.69
N LEU A 15 -8.85 20.89 -7.56
CA LEU A 15 -9.14 19.94 -6.47
C LEU A 15 -8.30 18.65 -6.55
N ASN A 16 -7.91 18.23 -7.76
CA ASN A 16 -7.09 17.03 -7.95
C ASN A 16 -5.58 17.29 -7.92
N HIS A 17 -5.12 18.52 -8.16
CA HIS A 17 -3.69 18.84 -8.07
C HIS A 17 -3.17 18.81 -6.63
N GLN A 18 -4.00 19.09 -5.62
CA GLN A 18 -3.56 19.00 -4.23
C GLN A 18 -3.59 17.57 -3.66
N ALA A 19 -4.38 16.65 -4.24
CA ALA A 19 -4.51 15.29 -3.72
C ALA A 19 -3.55 14.27 -4.34
N PHE A 20 -3.02 14.53 -5.55
CA PHE A 20 -2.22 13.55 -6.30
C PHE A 20 -0.77 13.97 -6.57
N ALA A 21 -0.37 15.20 -6.21
CA ALA A 21 1.00 15.71 -6.27
C ALA A 21 1.57 16.00 -4.88
N GLY A 22 1.19 15.22 -3.87
CA GLY A 22 1.73 15.34 -2.52
C GLY A 22 3.13 14.75 -2.44
N GLU A 23 4.14 15.63 -2.50
CA GLU A 23 5.55 15.42 -2.15
C GLU A 23 5.94 13.96 -1.84
N ASP A 24 6.58 13.27 -2.79
CA ASP A 24 7.29 12.01 -2.54
C ASP A 24 8.53 12.22 -1.65
N ASN A 25 8.69 13.41 -1.09
CA ASN A 25 9.74 13.77 -0.18
C ASN A 25 9.44 13.16 1.20
N ILE A 26 10.32 12.26 1.62
CA ILE A 26 10.31 11.65 2.94
C ILE A 26 11.50 12.19 3.72
N ASP A 27 11.38 12.23 5.04
CA ASP A 27 12.45 12.71 5.89
C ASP A 27 13.68 11.79 5.78
N PRO A 28 14.90 12.35 5.90
CA PRO A 28 16.12 11.56 5.82
C PRO A 28 16.15 10.46 6.90
N PRO A 29 16.93 9.39 6.74
CA PRO A 29 17.08 8.39 7.79
C PRO A 29 17.60 8.99 9.10
N LEU A 30 17.10 8.51 10.24
CA LEU A 30 17.64 8.91 11.55
C LEU A 30 19.06 8.37 11.78
N ASN A 31 19.38 7.24 11.16
CA ASN A 31 20.73 6.71 11.15
C ASN A 31 21.53 7.36 9.99
N PRO A 32 22.60 8.12 10.26
CA PRO A 32 23.35 8.82 9.23
C PRO A 32 24.06 7.90 8.23
N THR A 33 24.22 6.60 8.53
CA THR A 33 24.80 5.62 7.59
C THR A 33 23.77 5.00 6.66
N SER A 34 22.48 5.24 6.89
CA SER A 34 21.39 4.75 6.05
C SER A 34 21.06 5.74 4.94
N THR A 35 20.60 5.23 3.80
CA THR A 35 20.12 6.03 2.67
C THR A 35 18.66 5.74 2.40
N ILE A 36 17.98 6.69 1.74
CA ILE A 36 16.63 6.44 1.23
C ILE A 36 16.71 5.37 0.14
N GLN A 37 15.84 4.38 0.25
CA GLN A 37 15.75 3.27 -0.69
C GLN A 37 14.37 3.23 -1.33
N SER A 38 14.32 2.71 -2.55
CA SER A 38 13.08 2.50 -3.30
C SER A 38 12.96 1.05 -3.71
N PHE A 39 11.76 0.51 -3.57
CA PHE A 39 11.40 -0.85 -3.91
C PHE A 39 10.13 -0.82 -4.73
N SER A 40 10.04 -1.67 -5.73
CA SER A 40 8.86 -1.77 -6.57
C SER A 40 8.35 -3.20 -6.63
N PHE A 41 7.05 -3.33 -6.83
CA PHE A 41 6.41 -4.62 -7.01
C PHE A 41 5.26 -4.56 -8.01
N GLN A 42 5.05 -5.69 -8.68
CA GLN A 42 4.02 -5.89 -9.68
C GLN A 42 3.37 -7.25 -9.49
N ARG A 43 2.12 -7.37 -9.94
CA ARG A 43 1.43 -8.67 -9.98
C ARG A 43 2.17 -9.61 -10.92
N LYS A 44 2.45 -10.82 -10.43
CA LYS A 44 2.96 -11.93 -11.23
C LYS A 44 1.92 -12.36 -12.24
N LEU A 45 2.41 -12.82 -13.39
CA LEU A 45 1.61 -13.66 -14.26
C LEU A 45 1.52 -15.04 -13.58
N SER A 46 0.42 -15.32 -12.90
CA SER A 46 0.18 -16.58 -12.20
C SER A 46 -1.27 -17.01 -12.34
N TRP A 47 -1.60 -18.24 -11.97
CA TRP A 47 -2.98 -18.73 -12.03
C TRP A 47 -3.95 -17.88 -11.18
N THR A 48 -3.47 -17.30 -10.08
CA THR A 48 -4.27 -16.44 -9.19
C THR A 48 -4.19 -14.97 -9.59
N ASN A 49 -3.10 -14.52 -10.25
CA ASN A 49 -2.77 -13.11 -10.50
C ASN A 49 -2.76 -12.24 -9.23
N GLN A 50 -2.61 -12.87 -8.06
CA GLN A 50 -2.62 -12.21 -6.76
C GLN A 50 -1.24 -12.19 -6.09
N ASP A 51 -0.26 -12.84 -6.70
CA ASP A 51 1.10 -12.89 -6.18
C ASP A 51 1.91 -11.70 -6.70
N PHE A 52 2.93 -11.32 -5.95
CA PHE A 52 3.80 -10.18 -6.28
C PHE A 52 5.27 -10.57 -6.12
N ASP A 53 6.14 -9.90 -6.88
CA ASP A 53 7.57 -9.85 -6.59
C ASP A 53 7.98 -8.44 -6.22
N VAL A 54 8.77 -8.33 -5.16
CA VAL A 54 9.37 -7.09 -4.70
C VAL A 54 10.82 -7.06 -5.17
N THR A 55 11.17 -6.01 -5.90
CA THR A 55 12.52 -5.74 -6.38
C THR A 55 13.02 -4.40 -5.87
N GLN A 56 14.32 -4.30 -5.61
CA GLN A 56 14.96 -3.03 -5.31
C GLN A 56 15.11 -2.21 -6.59
N ASP A 57 14.72 -0.93 -6.53
CA ASP A 57 14.92 -0.01 -7.63
C ASP A 57 16.40 0.39 -7.72
N GLY A 58 16.93 0.47 -8.95
CA GLY A 58 18.32 0.82 -9.25
C GLY A 58 19.17 -0.36 -9.73
N ASN A 59 19.00 -1.54 -9.11
CA ASN A 59 19.71 -2.76 -9.52
C ASN A 59 18.77 -3.92 -9.92
N ASN A 60 17.45 -3.75 -9.76
CA ASN A 60 16.43 -4.78 -10.00
C ASN A 60 16.67 -6.08 -9.19
N ALA A 61 17.39 -6.00 -8.07
CA ALA A 61 17.63 -7.15 -7.22
C ALA A 61 16.31 -7.64 -6.63
N HIS A 62 16.07 -8.94 -6.68
CA HIS A 62 14.91 -9.55 -6.03
C HIS A 62 15.07 -9.50 -4.51
N ILE A 63 14.05 -9.00 -3.80
CA ILE A 63 14.10 -8.79 -2.35
C ILE A 63 13.15 -9.72 -1.59
N MET A 64 11.96 -10.00 -2.14
CA MET A 64 11.03 -10.98 -1.58
C MET A 64 9.90 -11.26 -2.58
N SER A 65 9.25 -12.41 -2.43
CA SER A 65 7.96 -12.69 -3.08
C SER A 65 6.82 -12.51 -2.09
N VAL A 66 5.63 -12.18 -2.59
CA VAL A 66 4.39 -12.18 -1.80
C VAL A 66 3.40 -13.12 -2.45
N GLU A 67 2.99 -14.14 -1.70
CA GLU A 67 1.96 -15.09 -2.11
C GLU A 67 0.64 -14.71 -1.44
N ALA A 68 -0.41 -14.56 -2.25
CA ALA A 68 -1.73 -14.20 -1.75
C ALA A 68 -2.65 -15.42 -1.77
N HIS A 69 -3.26 -15.70 -0.61
CA HIS A 69 -4.16 -16.84 -0.44
C HIS A 69 -5.57 -16.33 -0.17
N LEU A 70 -6.29 -16.06 -1.26
CA LEU A 70 -7.71 -15.73 -1.20
C LEU A 70 -8.55 -16.98 -1.48
N LYS A 71 -9.45 -17.31 -0.55
CA LYS A 71 -10.50 -18.31 -0.80
C LYS A 71 -11.85 -17.62 -0.76
N ASP A 72 -12.46 -17.52 -1.92
CA ASP A 72 -13.73 -16.83 -2.09
C ASP A 72 -14.89 -17.67 -1.55
N LYS A 73 -15.70 -17.04 -0.70
CA LYS A 73 -17.13 -17.30 -0.58
C LYS A 73 -17.83 -15.95 -0.77
N TRP A 74 -18.97 -15.95 -1.46
CA TRP A 74 -19.75 -14.75 -1.77
C TRP A 74 -19.76 -13.74 -0.59
N MET A 75 -19.25 -12.53 -0.83
CA MET A 75 -19.12 -11.40 0.12
C MET A 75 -18.15 -11.57 1.31
N LYS A 76 -17.46 -12.71 1.46
CA LYS A 76 -16.49 -12.97 2.53
C LYS A 76 -15.33 -13.82 2.01
N ALA A 77 -14.19 -13.19 1.72
CA ALA A 77 -12.99 -13.92 1.32
C ALA A 77 -12.13 -14.24 2.55
N HIS A 78 -11.66 -15.48 2.64
CA HIS A 78 -10.55 -15.77 3.55
C HIS A 78 -9.32 -15.02 3.05
N PHE A 79 -8.64 -14.33 3.96
CA PHE A 79 -7.45 -13.55 3.62
C PHE A 79 -6.24 -14.06 4.38
N ALA A 80 -5.22 -14.44 3.62
CA ALA A 80 -3.87 -14.58 4.11
C ALA A 80 -2.87 -14.14 3.04
N LEU A 81 -1.73 -13.63 3.47
CA LEU A 81 -0.55 -13.41 2.63
C LEU A 81 0.64 -14.11 3.29
N ASP A 82 1.58 -14.58 2.48
CA ASP A 82 2.90 -14.99 2.94
C ASP A 82 3.97 -14.17 2.20
N LEU A 83 4.85 -13.51 2.94
CA LEU A 83 6.07 -12.93 2.39
C LEU A 83 7.15 -13.99 2.45
N VAL A 84 7.75 -14.30 1.30
CA VAL A 84 8.85 -15.25 1.17
C VAL A 84 10.14 -14.46 1.00
N LEU A 85 10.98 -14.47 2.03
CA LEU A 85 12.28 -13.81 2.01
C LEU A 85 13.29 -14.59 1.15
N PRO A 86 14.42 -13.98 0.74
CA PRO A 86 15.43 -14.66 -0.07
C PRO A 86 16.07 -15.85 0.65
N SER A 87 16.03 -15.85 1.98
CA SER A 87 16.45 -16.97 2.84
C SER A 87 15.51 -18.18 2.79
N GLY A 88 14.32 -18.04 2.19
CA GLY A 88 13.23 -19.02 2.25
C GLY A 88 12.34 -18.90 3.49
N GLU A 89 12.66 -18.00 4.42
CA GLU A 89 11.80 -17.71 5.57
C GLU A 89 10.45 -17.13 5.11
N ARG A 90 9.36 -17.56 5.77
CA ARG A 90 7.99 -17.11 5.47
C ARG A 90 7.43 -16.27 6.59
N VAL A 91 7.06 -15.03 6.28
CA VAL A 91 6.38 -14.11 7.20
C VAL A 91 4.91 -14.06 6.82
N GLY A 92 4.06 -14.76 7.59
CA GLY A 92 2.63 -14.83 7.33
C GLY A 92 1.85 -13.61 7.86
N ILE A 93 0.83 -13.19 7.11
CA ILE A 93 -0.14 -12.15 7.47
C ILE A 93 -1.55 -12.71 7.35
N LYS A 94 -2.36 -12.51 8.39
CA LYS A 94 -3.76 -12.98 8.42
C LYS A 94 -4.66 -11.91 9.01
N VAL A 95 -5.86 -11.76 8.46
CA VAL A 95 -6.86 -10.89 9.07
C VAL A 95 -7.43 -11.56 10.32
N GLU A 96 -7.67 -10.79 11.37
CA GLU A 96 -8.36 -11.25 12.57
C GLU A 96 -9.80 -11.65 12.22
N GLY A 97 -10.22 -12.84 12.66
CA GLY A 97 -11.47 -13.47 12.20
C GLY A 97 -11.38 -14.13 10.82
N LYS A 98 -10.20 -14.12 10.18
CA LYS A 98 -9.85 -14.77 8.90
C LYS A 98 -10.60 -14.28 7.66
N LEU A 99 -11.63 -13.46 7.78
CA LEU A 99 -12.46 -12.98 6.68
C LEU A 99 -12.31 -11.47 6.48
N VAL A 100 -12.19 -11.03 5.23
CA VAL A 100 -12.23 -9.61 4.88
C VAL A 100 -13.68 -9.11 4.84
N HIS A 101 -13.94 -8.04 5.58
CA HIS A 101 -15.20 -7.31 5.66
C HIS A 101 -14.99 -5.89 5.12
N CYS A 102 -15.49 -5.65 3.91
CA CYS A 102 -15.39 -4.36 3.25
C CYS A 102 -16.18 -3.29 4.02
N GLY A 103 -15.58 -2.11 4.23
CA GLY A 103 -16.22 -0.99 4.93
C GLY A 103 -16.13 -1.05 6.47
N PHE A 104 -15.57 -2.12 7.04
CA PHE A 104 -15.38 -2.25 8.48
C PHE A 104 -13.92 -2.18 8.87
N THR A 105 -13.67 -1.65 10.07
CA THR A 105 -12.35 -1.68 10.72
C THR A 105 -11.89 -3.11 10.92
N GLN A 106 -10.65 -3.43 10.54
CA GLN A 106 -10.10 -4.78 10.68
C GLN A 106 -8.61 -4.76 11.02
N THR A 107 -8.19 -5.74 11.83
CA THR A 107 -6.79 -5.94 12.18
C THR A 107 -6.19 -7.08 11.34
N TYR A 108 -5.05 -6.83 10.71
CA TYR A 108 -4.21 -7.83 10.08
C TYR A 108 -3.02 -8.09 11.01
N LYS A 109 -2.77 -9.36 11.33
CA LYS A 109 -1.69 -9.79 12.23
C LYS A 109 -0.56 -10.37 11.40
N ILE A 110 0.63 -9.84 11.58
CA ILE A 110 1.87 -10.36 11.04
C ILE A 110 2.43 -11.37 12.06
N SER A 111 3.01 -12.47 11.56
CA SER A 111 3.57 -13.56 12.38
C SER A 111 4.63 -13.10 13.41
N ASN A 112 5.34 -12.01 13.16
CA ASN A 112 6.27 -11.39 14.10
C ASN A 112 5.60 -10.55 15.20
N GLY A 113 4.27 -10.57 15.31
CA GLY A 113 3.49 -9.89 16.34
C GLY A 113 3.06 -8.46 15.98
N VAL A 114 3.53 -7.89 14.87
CA VAL A 114 3.07 -6.58 14.39
C VAL A 114 1.61 -6.66 13.94
N GLN A 115 0.83 -5.62 14.26
CA GLN A 115 -0.56 -5.51 13.83
C GLN A 115 -0.74 -4.32 12.91
N LEU A 116 -1.44 -4.54 11.80
CA LEU A 116 -1.88 -3.51 10.87
C LEU A 116 -3.39 -3.31 11.06
N LEU A 117 -3.84 -2.10 11.35
CA LEU A 117 -5.25 -1.79 11.50
C LEU A 117 -5.71 -0.99 10.29
N VAL A 118 -6.70 -1.48 9.55
CA VAL A 118 -7.42 -0.66 8.58
C VAL A 118 -8.64 -0.05 9.24
N ASP A 119 -8.84 1.24 9.02
CA ASP A 119 -9.99 2.03 9.46
C ASP A 119 -10.60 2.71 8.22
N PRO A 120 -11.52 2.02 7.53
CA PRO A 120 -12.18 2.55 6.34
C PRO A 120 -13.05 3.75 6.69
N ARG A 121 -12.98 4.81 5.88
CA ARG A 121 -13.77 6.05 6.06
C ARG A 121 -14.69 6.32 4.88
N GLY A 122 -15.09 5.27 4.17
CA GLY A 122 -15.99 5.33 3.02
C GLY A 122 -15.35 6.06 1.85
N THR A 123 -15.97 7.17 1.42
CA THR A 123 -15.43 8.05 0.35
C THR A 123 -14.38 9.05 0.85
N SER A 124 -14.06 9.04 2.15
CA SER A 124 -13.00 9.87 2.72
C SER A 124 -11.64 9.17 2.62
N THR A 125 -10.59 9.83 3.11
CA THR A 125 -9.27 9.22 3.27
C THR A 125 -9.31 8.10 4.30
N ASP A 126 -9.11 6.88 3.83
CA ASP A 126 -8.92 5.71 4.67
C ASP A 126 -7.61 5.81 5.46
N ARG A 127 -7.60 5.19 6.63
CA ARG A 127 -6.41 5.16 7.49
C ARG A 127 -5.96 3.73 7.70
N TRP A 128 -4.68 3.52 7.49
CA TRP A 128 -4.03 2.29 7.89
C TRP A 128 -2.99 2.60 8.97
N TYR A 129 -2.99 1.82 10.04
CA TYR A 129 -2.07 2.00 11.16
C TYR A 129 -1.15 0.80 11.28
N ILE A 130 0.14 1.04 11.44
CA ILE A 130 1.10 0.06 11.94
C ILE A 130 1.16 0.27 13.46
N LYS A 131 0.65 -0.68 14.24
CA LYS A 131 0.62 -0.56 15.70
C LYS A 131 2.02 -0.77 16.29
N LYS A 132 2.30 -0.02 17.35
CA LYS A 132 3.46 -0.23 18.22
C LYS A 132 3.46 -1.67 18.76
N SER A 133 4.63 -2.29 18.81
CA SER A 133 4.84 -3.66 19.31
C SER A 133 6.29 -3.82 19.79
N GLY A 134 6.69 -5.04 20.19
CA GLY A 134 8.11 -5.32 20.49
C GLY A 134 9.04 -5.14 19.28
N TYR A 135 8.51 -5.34 18.06
CA TYR A 135 9.27 -5.21 16.80
C TYR A 135 9.24 -3.79 16.21
N ILE A 136 8.24 -2.99 16.61
CA ILE A 136 7.98 -1.65 16.07
C ILE A 136 7.89 -0.65 17.22
N LYS A 137 8.89 0.23 17.34
CA LYS A 137 9.10 1.10 18.51
C LYS A 137 8.04 2.19 18.70
N GLN A 138 7.40 2.62 17.62
CA GLN A 138 6.37 3.66 17.59
C GLN A 138 5.24 3.28 16.63
N ALA A 139 4.09 3.94 16.75
CA ALA A 139 3.01 3.73 15.79
C ALA A 139 3.27 4.54 14.50
N TYR A 140 2.81 4.01 13.37
CA TYR A 140 2.84 4.73 12.09
C TYR A 140 1.46 4.74 11.46
N THR A 141 1.15 5.79 10.70
CA THR A 141 -0.12 5.95 10.00
C THR A 141 0.12 6.21 8.53
N TRP A 142 -0.55 5.45 7.69
CA TRP A 142 -0.65 5.72 6.26
C TRP A 142 -2.03 6.26 5.95
N HIS A 143 -2.06 7.48 5.43
CA HIS A 143 -3.27 8.12 4.94
C HIS A 143 -3.42 7.81 3.45
N ARG A 144 -4.51 7.14 3.10
CA ARG A 144 -4.78 6.67 1.74
C ARG A 144 -6.10 7.23 1.23
N HIS A 145 -6.09 7.90 0.09
CA HIS A 145 -7.35 8.24 -0.58
C HIS A 145 -8.05 6.97 -1.08
N PHE A 146 -9.36 6.81 -0.83
CA PHE A 146 -10.07 5.56 -1.15
C PHE A 146 -9.93 5.13 -2.62
N GLN A 147 -9.85 6.08 -3.56
CA GLN A 147 -9.72 5.75 -4.99
C GLN A 147 -8.34 5.21 -5.36
N GLY A 148 -7.29 5.61 -4.62
CA GLY A 148 -5.90 5.28 -4.93
C GLY A 148 -5.24 4.37 -3.90
N LEU A 149 -3.97 4.07 -4.14
CA LEU A 149 -3.09 3.40 -3.18
C LEU A 149 -1.79 4.20 -2.95
N SER A 150 -1.77 5.47 -3.35
CA SER A 150 -0.64 6.36 -3.07
C SER A 150 -0.86 7.09 -1.74
N GLY A 151 0.22 7.42 -1.03
CA GLY A 151 0.18 8.25 0.16
C GLY A 151 1.42 8.11 1.04
N VAL A 152 1.55 9.04 1.98
CA VAL A 152 2.68 9.08 2.91
C VAL A 152 2.39 8.26 4.17
N VAL A 153 3.41 7.53 4.63
CA VAL A 153 3.46 6.88 5.93
C VAL A 153 4.15 7.82 6.90
N THR A 154 3.45 8.21 7.96
CA THR A 154 3.96 9.14 8.98
C THR A 154 4.15 8.44 10.32
N GLY A 155 5.25 8.77 11.01
CA GLY A 155 5.52 8.36 12.39
C GLY A 155 5.10 9.42 13.41
N GLU A 156 5.66 9.32 14.62
CA GLU A 156 5.48 10.34 15.65
C GLU A 156 5.99 11.71 15.18
N HIS A 157 5.39 12.78 15.74
CA HIS A 157 5.72 14.17 15.40
C HIS A 157 5.55 14.55 13.92
N GLY A 158 4.83 13.74 13.13
CA GLY A 158 4.56 14.03 11.72
C GLY A 158 5.69 13.67 10.76
N ARG A 159 6.72 12.96 11.24
CA ARG A 159 7.86 12.54 10.41
C ARG A 159 7.40 11.63 9.27
N LYS A 160 7.75 11.97 8.03
CA LYS A 160 7.42 11.20 6.82
C LYS A 160 8.48 10.11 6.63
N VAL A 161 8.15 8.85 6.87
CA VAL A 161 9.13 7.74 6.91
C VAL A 161 9.11 6.84 5.67
N ALA A 162 7.97 6.81 4.98
CA ALA A 162 7.84 6.14 3.70
C ALA A 162 6.78 6.80 2.84
N TYR A 163 6.86 6.58 1.54
CA TYR A 163 5.86 7.01 0.58
C TYR A 163 5.49 5.84 -0.33
N PHE A 164 4.19 5.59 -0.42
CA PHE A 164 3.62 4.62 -1.33
C PHE A 164 3.13 5.31 -2.58
N SER A 165 3.45 4.75 -3.74
CA SER A 165 2.96 5.24 -5.02
C SER A 165 2.53 4.11 -5.92
N ALA A 166 1.52 4.37 -6.75
CA ALA A 166 1.00 3.44 -7.73
C ALA A 166 0.96 4.08 -9.12
N LYS A 167 1.26 3.30 -10.15
CA LYS A 167 1.07 3.66 -11.56
C LYS A 167 0.29 2.55 -12.25
N THR A 168 -0.77 2.90 -12.96
CA THR A 168 -1.57 1.98 -13.78
C THR A 168 -1.36 2.36 -15.23
N TRP A 169 -0.90 1.41 -16.06
CA TRP A 169 -0.47 1.64 -17.44
C TRP A 169 0.51 2.83 -17.57
N GLY A 170 1.45 2.90 -16.62
CA GLY A 170 2.45 3.98 -16.56
C GLY A 170 1.96 5.31 -16.00
N SER A 171 0.67 5.47 -15.69
CA SER A 171 0.10 6.75 -15.23
C SER A 171 -0.32 6.72 -13.76
N SER A 172 0.18 7.68 -12.98
CA SER A 172 -0.26 7.92 -11.60
C SER A 172 -1.70 8.42 -11.54
N PHE A 173 -2.15 9.18 -12.55
CA PHE A 173 -3.53 9.65 -12.65
C PHE A 173 -4.50 8.47 -12.84
N LEU A 174 -4.17 7.53 -13.74
CA LEU A 174 -5.00 6.34 -13.93
C LEU A 174 -5.01 5.44 -12.69
N ALA A 175 -3.91 5.35 -11.94
CA ALA A 175 -3.86 4.64 -10.66
C ALA A 175 -4.75 5.28 -9.57
N GLY A 176 -5.00 6.59 -9.67
CA GLY A 176 -5.93 7.30 -8.81
C GLY A 176 -7.40 7.09 -9.17
N LEU A 177 -7.70 6.65 -10.41
CA LEU A 177 -9.07 6.44 -10.89
C LEU A 177 -9.47 4.97 -10.95
N SER A 178 -8.50 4.08 -11.21
CA SER A 178 -8.75 2.67 -11.50
C SER A 178 -7.66 1.79 -10.92
N HIS A 179 -8.10 0.70 -10.28
CA HIS A 179 -7.23 -0.35 -9.78
C HIS A 179 -7.33 -1.58 -10.68
N SER A 180 -6.22 -1.92 -11.34
CA SER A 180 -6.17 -3.08 -12.23
C SER A 180 -5.71 -4.34 -11.50
N LYS A 181 -6.46 -5.41 -11.70
CA LYS A 181 -6.11 -6.77 -11.24
C LYS A 181 -5.21 -7.52 -12.22
N TRP A 182 -4.97 -6.95 -13.40
CA TRP A 182 -4.23 -7.61 -14.47
C TRP A 182 -2.72 -7.58 -14.18
N PRO A 183 -2.01 -8.71 -14.38
CA PRO A 183 -0.55 -8.76 -14.24
C PRO A 183 0.16 -7.66 -15.00
N GLN A 184 1.25 -7.15 -14.43
CA GLN A 184 2.14 -6.14 -15.04
C GLN A 184 1.49 -4.79 -15.43
N THR A 185 0.18 -4.61 -15.28
CA THR A 185 -0.50 -3.35 -15.61
C THR A 185 -0.33 -2.27 -14.55
N SER A 186 -0.18 -2.68 -13.29
CA SER A 186 0.03 -1.78 -12.16
C SER A 186 1.40 -2.01 -11.54
N ARG A 187 2.16 -0.93 -11.36
CA ARG A 187 3.42 -0.91 -10.60
C ARG A 187 3.21 -0.15 -9.31
N TYR A 188 3.56 -0.77 -8.20
CA TYR A 188 3.55 -0.17 -6.88
C TYR A 188 4.99 0.08 -6.45
N THR A 189 5.25 1.20 -5.80
CA THR A 189 6.58 1.58 -5.32
C THR A 189 6.52 2.05 -3.88
N ILE A 190 7.45 1.56 -3.07
CA ILE A 190 7.72 1.96 -1.69
C ILE A 190 9.05 2.72 -1.70
N LYS A 191 9.00 4.00 -1.35
CA LYS A 191 10.19 4.79 -1.00
C LYS A 191 10.27 4.85 0.51
N THR A 192 11.39 4.51 1.14
CA THR A 192 11.51 4.47 2.60
C THR A 192 12.88 4.95 3.08
N ASN A 193 12.89 5.55 4.27
CA ASN A 193 14.10 5.95 4.97
C ASN A 193 14.64 4.87 5.94
N GLY A 194 14.01 3.69 5.97
CA GLY A 194 14.44 2.54 6.77
C GLY A 194 13.95 2.51 8.23
N GLU A 195 13.16 3.48 8.69
CA GLU A 195 12.61 3.47 10.06
C GLU A 195 11.54 2.39 10.29
N VAL A 196 10.85 2.00 9.23
CA VAL A 196 9.92 0.86 9.23
C VAL A 196 10.57 -0.27 8.42
N PRO A 197 10.70 -1.48 8.98
CA PRO A 197 11.22 -2.63 8.24
C PRO A 197 10.41 -2.88 6.97
N LEU A 198 11.11 -3.23 5.88
CA LEU A 198 10.52 -3.34 4.55
C LEU A 198 9.38 -4.37 4.51
N GLU A 199 9.51 -5.48 5.23
CA GLU A 199 8.50 -6.55 5.28
C GLU A 199 7.15 -6.02 5.81
N ILE A 200 7.20 -5.06 6.74
CA ILE A 200 6.00 -4.43 7.32
C ILE A 200 5.36 -3.48 6.31
N LEU A 201 6.17 -2.70 5.59
CA LEU A 201 5.68 -1.81 4.53
C LEU A 201 5.09 -2.59 3.36
N VAL A 202 5.73 -3.69 2.95
CA VAL A 202 5.23 -4.60 1.91
C VAL A 202 3.94 -5.27 2.37
N ALA A 203 3.92 -5.82 3.59
CA ALA A 203 2.71 -6.43 4.16
C ALA A 203 1.54 -5.44 4.19
N LEU A 204 1.79 -4.20 4.59
CA LEU A 204 0.79 -3.13 4.60
C LEU A 204 0.27 -2.81 3.21
N TYR A 205 1.17 -2.53 2.27
CA TYR A 205 0.80 -2.05 0.95
C TYR A 205 0.13 -3.16 0.12
N VAL A 206 0.68 -4.38 0.13
CA VAL A 206 0.07 -5.51 -0.58
C VAL A 206 -1.27 -5.89 0.05
N SER A 207 -1.41 -5.85 1.38
CA SER A 207 -2.72 -6.08 2.02
C SER A 207 -3.76 -5.06 1.56
N ALA A 208 -3.38 -3.80 1.41
CA ALA A 208 -4.29 -2.78 0.89
C ALA A 208 -4.65 -2.99 -0.59
N ALA A 209 -3.67 -3.36 -1.43
CA ALA A 209 -3.92 -3.67 -2.84
C ALA A 209 -4.86 -4.88 -3.00
N VAL A 210 -4.59 -5.98 -2.29
CA VAL A 210 -5.44 -7.18 -2.33
C VAL A 210 -6.81 -6.93 -1.71
N ARG A 211 -6.89 -6.11 -0.64
CA ARG A 211 -8.19 -5.67 -0.10
C ARG A 211 -8.97 -4.85 -1.13
N LYS A 212 -8.31 -3.95 -1.87
CA LYS A 212 -8.94 -3.15 -2.92
C LYS A 212 -9.45 -4.03 -4.07
N ASP A 213 -8.79 -5.15 -4.37
CA ASP A 213 -9.34 -6.13 -5.33
C ASP A 213 -10.71 -6.64 -4.89
N LEU A 214 -10.86 -6.98 -3.61
CA LEU A 214 -12.06 -7.58 -3.05
C LEU A 214 -13.17 -6.54 -2.82
N CYS A 215 -12.79 -5.35 -2.37
CA CYS A 215 -13.71 -4.35 -1.86
C CYS A 215 -13.98 -3.19 -2.82
N SER A 216 -13.22 -3.06 -3.89
CA SER A 216 -13.27 -1.95 -4.87
C SER A 216 -12.99 -0.55 -4.30
N TRP A 217 -12.85 -0.39 -2.98
CA TRP A 217 -12.31 0.78 -2.30
C TRP A 217 -10.94 0.47 -1.72
#